data_AF-A0A927PJK2-F1
#
_entry.id   AF-A0A927PJK2-F1
#
_cell.length_a   1.000
_cell.length_b   1.000
_cell.length_c   1.000
_cell.angle_alpha   90.00
_cell.angle_beta   90.00
_cell.angle_gamma   90.00
#
_symmetry.space_group_name_H-M   'P 1'
#
loop_
_entity.id
_entity.type
_entity.pdbx_description
1 polymer ?
#
loop_
_entity_poly.entity_id
_entity_poly.type
_entity_poly.pdbx_seq_one_letter_code
_entity_poly.pdbx_strand_id
1 'polypeptide(L)'
;MKKLLFTLFMVAMLTACGTAYNTQLKQVQLGMTPDEIVTLMGDKYNVVSQKDYGNQTLEYVDKFKNHWLFQFVDGRLYKWYKETEK
;
A
#
# COMPACT_ATOMS: atom_id res chain seq x y z
N MET A 1 8.85 -38.42 34.93
CA MET A 1 7.89 -37.29 34.85
C MET A 1 8.63 -36.00 34.47
N LYS A 2 8.02 -35.17 33.63
CA LYS A 2 8.33 -33.74 33.41
C LYS A 2 9.64 -33.34 32.69
N LYS A 3 10.04 -33.96 31.58
CA LYS A 3 11.04 -33.32 30.68
C LYS A 3 10.76 -33.43 29.18
N LEU A 4 9.58 -33.94 28.79
CA LEU A 4 9.22 -34.17 27.39
C LEU A 4 7.97 -33.39 26.93
N LEU A 5 7.58 -32.35 27.68
CA LEU A 5 6.36 -31.57 27.38
C LEU A 5 6.61 -30.15 26.88
N PHE A 6 7.87 -29.70 26.80
CA PHE A 6 8.18 -28.32 26.40
C PHE A 6 8.63 -28.16 24.96
N THR A 7 8.90 -29.25 24.24
CA THR A 7 9.50 -29.18 22.90
C THR A 7 8.49 -29.12 21.74
N LEU A 8 7.18 -29.23 22.01
CA LEU A 8 6.15 -29.31 20.95
C LEU A 8 5.48 -27.96 20.63
N PHE A 9 5.76 -26.89 21.38
CA PHE A 9 5.07 -25.61 21.19
C PHE A 9 5.80 -24.63 20.24
N MET A 10 6.98 -25.00 19.73
CA MET A 10 7.85 -24.07 18.99
C MET A 10 7.77 -24.20 17.46
N VAL A 11 6.89 -25.07 16.92
CA VAL A 11 6.81 -25.35 15.48
C VAL A 11 5.61 -24.68 14.78
N ALA A 12 4.70 -24.03 15.52
CA ALA A 12 3.47 -23.48 14.95
C ALA A 12 3.54 -22.02 14.49
N MET A 13 4.67 -21.32 14.64
CA MET A 13 4.72 -19.86 14.38
C MET A 13 5.09 -19.44 12.95
N LEU A 14 5.31 -20.38 12.01
CA LEU A 14 5.77 -20.05 10.65
C LEU A 14 4.71 -20.17 9.55
N THR A 15 3.44 -20.44 9.87
CA THR A 15 2.34 -20.38 8.88
C THR A 15 1.83 -18.95 8.69
N ALA A 16 2.73 -18.00 8.44
CA ALA A 16 2.36 -16.72 7.82
C ALA A 16 2.67 -16.78 6.32
N CYS A 17 2.21 -17.84 5.65
CA CYS A 17 2.12 -17.87 4.18
C CYS A 17 0.89 -17.07 3.73
N GLY A 18 0.84 -15.79 4.09
CA GLY A 18 0.00 -14.82 3.41
C GLY A 18 0.88 -14.16 2.36
N THR A 19 0.50 -14.22 1.08
CA THR A 19 1.21 -13.50 0.03
C THR A 19 1.33 -12.03 0.46
N ALA A 20 2.57 -11.57 0.67
CA ALA A 20 2.91 -10.19 1.08
C ALA A 20 2.67 -9.22 -0.08
N TYR A 21 1.46 -9.29 -0.65
CA TYR A 21 1.08 -8.48 -1.76
C TYR A 21 0.30 -7.26 -1.27
N ASN A 22 0.96 -6.12 -1.45
CA ASN A 22 0.47 -4.77 -1.23
C ASN A 22 -0.07 -4.48 0.18
N THR A 23 0.75 -4.83 1.18
CA THR A 23 0.51 -4.44 2.57
C THR A 23 0.50 -2.92 2.75
N GLN A 24 1.14 -2.15 1.85
CA GLN A 24 1.08 -0.69 1.87
C GLN A 24 -0.30 -0.15 1.48
N LEU A 25 -0.90 -0.65 0.39
CA LEU A 25 -2.25 -0.21 -0.02
C LEU A 25 -3.31 -0.39 1.06
N LYS A 26 -3.18 -1.42 1.91
CA LYS A 26 -4.10 -1.63 3.05
C LYS A 26 -4.04 -0.55 4.12
N GLN A 27 -2.96 0.23 4.15
CA GLN A 27 -2.76 1.32 5.12
C GLN A 27 -3.22 2.67 4.56
N VAL A 28 -3.53 2.76 3.27
CA VAL A 28 -4.01 3.98 2.62
C VAL A 28 -5.38 4.36 3.18
N GLN A 29 -5.50 5.62 3.62
CA GLN A 29 -6.74 6.18 4.15
C GLN A 29 -7.10 7.47 3.41
N LEU A 30 -8.40 7.71 3.24
CA LEU A 30 -8.87 9.00 2.74
C LEU A 30 -8.42 10.13 3.67
N GLY A 31 -8.09 11.28 3.10
CA GLY A 31 -7.57 12.43 3.85
C GLY A 31 -6.06 12.44 4.09
N MET A 32 -5.32 11.37 3.74
CA MET A 32 -3.86 11.40 3.70
C MET A 32 -3.35 12.48 2.74
N THR A 33 -2.28 13.14 3.11
CA THR A 33 -1.57 14.12 2.28
C THR A 33 -0.74 13.42 1.19
N PRO A 34 -0.32 14.13 0.12
CA PRO A 34 0.55 13.54 -0.88
C PRO A 34 1.86 13.02 -0.27
N ASP A 35 2.47 13.74 0.68
CA ASP A 35 3.69 13.30 1.36
C ASP A 35 3.50 12.03 2.21
N GLU A 36 2.35 11.86 2.87
CA GLU A 36 2.03 10.64 3.60
C GLU A 36 1.89 9.44 2.63
N ILE A 37 1.29 9.65 1.46
CA ILE A 37 1.19 8.61 0.43
C ILE A 37 2.55 8.28 -0.16
N VAL A 38 3.39 9.27 -0.47
CA VAL A 38 4.76 9.06 -0.96
C VAL A 38 5.61 8.33 0.09
N THR A 39 5.47 8.69 1.37
CA THR A 39 6.16 8.00 2.48
C THR A 39 5.73 6.54 2.58
N LEU A 40 4.44 6.26 2.38
CA LEU A 40 3.88 4.91 2.49
C LEU A 40 4.18 4.05 1.26
N MET A 41 4.03 4.59 0.06
CA MET A 41 4.08 3.85 -1.21
C MET A 41 5.46 3.86 -1.87
N GLY A 42 6.31 4.83 -1.52
CA GLY A 42 7.64 5.05 -2.07
C GLY A 42 7.74 6.30 -2.95
N ASP A 43 8.98 6.69 -3.27
CA ASP A 43 9.31 7.87 -4.07
C ASP A 43 9.19 7.64 -5.59
N LYS A 44 8.98 6.40 -6.02
CA LYS A 44 8.82 6.01 -7.43
C LYS A 44 7.36 6.06 -7.85
N TYR A 45 6.93 7.22 -8.32
CA TYR A 45 5.60 7.46 -8.87
C TYR A 45 5.65 8.38 -10.08
N ASN A 46 4.58 8.38 -10.88
CA ASN A 46 4.35 9.37 -11.93
C ASN A 46 3.26 10.33 -11.51
N VAL A 47 3.36 11.59 -11.93
CA VAL A 47 2.27 12.56 -11.83
C VAL A 47 1.51 12.54 -13.16
N VAL A 48 0.29 12.01 -13.17
CA VAL A 48 -0.50 11.83 -14.42
C VAL A 48 -1.49 12.97 -14.67
N SER A 49 -1.76 13.79 -13.66
CA SER A 49 -2.53 15.01 -13.76
C SER A 49 -2.15 15.95 -12.63
N GLN A 50 -1.95 17.23 -12.91
CA GLN A 50 -1.60 18.22 -11.89
C GLN A 50 -2.10 19.61 -12.28
N LYS A 51 -2.86 20.22 -11.38
CA LYS A 51 -3.17 21.66 -11.41
C LYS A 51 -2.23 22.42 -10.47
N ASP A 52 -2.07 21.88 -9.27
CA ASP A 52 -1.15 22.32 -8.23
C ASP A 52 -0.80 21.11 -7.34
N TYR A 53 0.07 21.28 -6.34
CA TYR A 53 0.50 20.18 -5.47
C TYR A 53 -0.67 19.57 -4.65
N GLY A 54 -1.68 20.37 -4.30
CA GLY A 54 -2.86 19.89 -3.58
C GLY A 54 -3.89 19.19 -4.47
N ASN A 55 -3.86 19.48 -5.77
CA ASN A 55 -4.82 19.02 -6.77
C ASN A 55 -4.08 18.27 -7.89
N GLN A 56 -3.75 17.01 -7.62
CA GLN A 56 -2.98 16.15 -8.52
C GLN A 56 -3.41 14.69 -8.44
N THR A 57 -2.99 13.91 -9.43
CA THR A 57 -3.12 12.44 -9.43
C THR A 57 -1.74 11.81 -9.55
N LEU A 58 -1.42 10.95 -8.59
CA LEU A 58 -0.21 10.14 -8.61
C LEU A 58 -0.52 8.73 -9.10
N GLU A 59 0.40 8.17 -9.86
CA GLU A 59 0.36 6.79 -10.36
C GLU A 59 1.53 6.00 -9.78
N TYR A 60 1.21 4.84 -9.21
CA TYR A 60 2.18 3.84 -8.78
C TYR A 60 2.01 2.57 -9.60
N VAL A 61 3.11 2.10 -10.19
CA VAL A 61 3.14 0.82 -10.89
C VAL A 61 3.80 -0.22 -9.99
N ASP A 62 3.04 -1.21 -9.54
CA ASP A 62 3.59 -2.26 -8.70
C ASP A 62 4.39 -3.31 -9.51
N LYS A 63 5.02 -4.24 -8.79
CA LYS A 63 5.85 -5.30 -9.39
C LYS A 63 5.08 -6.22 -10.35
N PHE A 64 3.75 -6.26 -10.29
CA PHE A 64 2.89 -7.03 -11.18
C PHE A 64 2.25 -6.15 -12.26
N LYS A 65 2.81 -4.96 -12.51
CA LYS A 65 2.36 -4.02 -13.55
C LYS A 65 0.93 -3.52 -13.32
N ASN A 66 0.40 -3.56 -12.10
CA ASN A 66 -0.86 -2.88 -11.83
C ASN A 66 -0.61 -1.40 -11.60
N HIS A 67 -1.46 -0.59 -12.22
CA HIS A 67 -1.44 0.85 -12.11
C HIS A 67 -2.42 1.28 -11.01
N TRP A 68 -1.90 1.91 -9.97
CA TRP A 68 -2.69 2.43 -8.85
C TRP A 68 -2.69 3.94 -8.90
N LEU A 69 -3.89 4.52 -9.02
CA LEU A 69 -4.09 5.95 -9.11
C LEU A 69 -4.58 6.52 -7.78
N PHE A 70 -3.95 7.60 -7.32
CA PHE A 70 -4.25 8.31 -6.08
C PHE A 70 -4.61 9.75 -6.43
N GLN A 71 -5.86 10.15 -6.21
CA GLN A 71 -6.36 11.47 -6.56
C GLN A 71 -6.47 12.35 -5.32
N PHE A 72 -5.83 13.50 -5.38
CA PHE A 72 -5.81 14.51 -4.31
C PHE A 72 -6.66 15.71 -4.69
N VAL A 73 -7.40 16.21 -3.71
CA VAL A 73 -8.16 17.47 -3.79
C VAL A 73 -7.84 18.25 -2.52
N ASP A 74 -7.44 19.52 -2.68
CA ASP A 74 -7.05 20.40 -1.56
C ASP A 74 -6.00 19.77 -0.62
N GLY A 75 -5.04 19.04 -1.18
CA GLY A 75 -3.95 18.40 -0.44
C GLY A 75 -4.35 17.16 0.34
N ARG A 76 -5.53 16.61 0.09
CA ARG A 76 -6.09 15.44 0.78
C ARG A 76 -6.47 14.36 -0.21
N LEU A 77 -6.15 13.11 0.10
CA LEU A 77 -6.52 11.96 -0.71
C LEU A 77 -8.05 11.84 -0.74
N TYR A 78 -8.63 12.04 -1.91
CA TYR A 78 -10.07 11.98 -2.15
C TYR A 78 -10.50 10.56 -2.54
N LYS A 79 -9.74 9.89 -3.39
CA LYS A 79 -9.98 8.50 -3.78
C LYS A 79 -8.71 7.85 -4.34
N TRP A 80 -8.71 6.53 -4.35
CA TRP A 80 -7.71 5.73 -5.04
C TRP A 80 -8.35 4.47 -5.65
N TYR A 81 -7.76 3.96 -6.73
CA TYR A 81 -8.25 2.77 -7.41
C TYR A 81 -7.17 2.13 -8.28
N LYS A 82 -7.33 0.83 -8.55
CA LYS A 82 -6.58 0.15 -9.58
C LYS A 82 -7.16 0.55 -10.94
N GLU A 83 -6.33 1.02 -11.85
CA GLU A 83 -6.74 1.17 -13.24
C GLU A 83 -7.02 -0.22 -13.82
N THR A 84 -8.23 -0.40 -14.32
CA THR A 84 -8.63 -1.58 -15.07
C THR A 84 -8.64 -1.21 -16.54
N GLU A 85 -8.11 -2.08 -17.41
CA GLU A 85 -8.31 -1.95 -18.85
C GLU A 85 -9.80 -1.74 -19.15
N LYS A 86 -10.11 -0.69 -19.93
CA LYS A 86 -11.45 -0.41 -20.41
C LYS A 86 -11.80 -1.28 -21.60
#